data_AF-A0A9Q8PGD1-F1
#
_entry.id   AF-A0A9Q8PGD1-F1
#
_cell.length_a   1.000
_cell.length_b   1.000
_cell.length_c   1.000
_cell.angle_alpha   90.00
_cell.angle_beta   90.00
_cell.angle_gamma   90.00
#
_symmetry.space_group_name_H-M   'P 1'
#
loop_
_entity.id
_entity.type
_entity.pdbx_description
1 polymer ?
#
loop_
_entity_poly.entity_id
_entity_poly.type
_entity_poly.pdbx_seq_one_letter_code
_entity_poly.pdbx_strand_id
1 'polypeptide(L)'
;MLSTLIGALLGSAISISAQDTSIVYPTTAAPTATTVPSLNGYTFAGCWNETDRLTEGGGARALQGNTTASNTLTPSSCISFCASLKPATSFAGLEYGRECYCSNYLSPFTVELNASMCNFACNGNASEICGGEGTISLYNKTGDVKSEGVRIGKGAGA
;
A
#
# COMPACT_ATOMS: atom_id res chain seq x y z
N MET A 1 -10.21 -1.15 -70.74
CA MET A 1 -9.70 -2.29 -69.95
C MET A 1 -8.31 -1.87 -69.48
N LEU A 2 -8.20 -1.03 -68.45
CA LEU A 2 -8.13 -1.37 -67.02
C LEU A 2 -6.90 -2.23 -66.69
N SER A 3 -5.83 -1.61 -66.18
CA SER A 3 -5.16 -2.04 -64.94
C SER A 3 -3.98 -1.10 -64.62
N THR A 4 -4.20 -0.19 -63.67
CA THR A 4 -3.15 0.39 -62.84
C THR A 4 -3.00 -0.49 -61.60
N LEU A 5 -1.78 -0.82 -61.17
CA LEU A 5 -1.55 -1.21 -59.79
C LEU A 5 -0.32 -0.51 -59.21
N ILE A 6 -0.62 0.15 -58.10
CA ILE A 6 0.13 1.10 -57.31
C ILE A 6 1.07 0.35 -56.36
N GLY A 7 2.31 0.82 -56.24
CA GLY A 7 3.30 0.31 -55.31
C GLY A 7 2.90 0.55 -53.85
N ALA A 8 3.16 -0.45 -53.01
CA ALA A 8 2.87 -0.42 -51.58
C ALA A 8 3.78 0.58 -50.84
N LEU A 9 3.17 1.56 -50.19
CA LEU A 9 3.81 2.40 -49.17
C LEU A 9 3.83 1.63 -47.84
N LEU A 10 5.03 1.37 -47.33
CA LEU A 10 5.25 0.84 -45.97
C LEU A 10 4.85 1.92 -44.95
N GLY A 11 3.63 1.84 -44.45
CA GLY A 11 3.19 2.61 -43.29
C GLY A 11 3.70 1.97 -42.00
N SER A 12 4.62 2.64 -41.31
CA SER A 12 5.02 2.28 -39.96
C SER A 12 3.84 2.54 -39.01
N ALA A 13 3.20 1.47 -38.53
CA ALA A 13 2.16 1.57 -37.52
C ALA A 13 2.80 1.96 -36.16
N ILE A 14 2.75 3.24 -35.82
CA ILE A 14 3.03 3.72 -34.47
C ILE A 14 1.89 3.20 -33.60
N SER A 15 2.16 2.17 -32.81
CA SER A 15 1.19 1.64 -31.85
C SER A 15 1.08 2.61 -30.68
N ILE A 16 0.10 3.51 -30.75
CA ILE A 16 -0.24 4.41 -29.65
C ILE A 16 -1.03 3.57 -28.64
N SER A 17 -0.38 3.10 -27.58
CA SER A 17 -1.05 2.48 -26.43
C SER A 17 -1.98 3.53 -25.80
N ALA A 18 -3.28 3.30 -25.87
CA ALA A 18 -4.26 4.04 -25.09
C ALA A 18 -3.98 3.72 -23.61
N GLN A 19 -3.37 4.67 -22.90
CA GLN A 19 -3.25 4.56 -21.45
C GLN A 19 -4.65 4.74 -20.88
N ASP A 20 -5.21 3.65 -20.37
CA ASP A 20 -6.49 3.60 -19.70
C ASP A 20 -6.42 4.47 -18.43
N THR A 21 -6.99 5.66 -18.51
CA THR A 21 -7.06 6.64 -17.42
C THR A 21 -8.23 6.38 -16.48
N SER A 22 -8.83 5.20 -16.54
CA SER A 22 -9.90 4.79 -15.61
C SER A 22 -9.40 4.78 -14.17
N ILE A 23 -10.17 5.39 -13.27
CA ILE A 23 -9.92 5.34 -11.83
C ILE A 23 -10.14 3.88 -11.41
N VAL A 24 -9.05 3.14 -11.22
CA VAL A 24 -9.10 1.75 -10.75
C VAL A 24 -9.45 1.77 -9.26
N TYR A 25 -10.74 1.60 -8.97
CA TYR A 25 -11.19 1.36 -7.62
C TYR A 25 -10.59 0.04 -7.11
N PRO A 26 -10.16 -0.01 -5.84
CA PRO A 26 -9.67 -1.24 -5.27
C PRO A 26 -10.77 -2.30 -5.24
N THR A 27 -10.39 -3.54 -5.52
CA THR A 27 -11.28 -4.69 -5.37
C THR A 27 -11.05 -5.34 -4.01
N THR A 28 -12.04 -6.12 -3.56
CA THR A 28 -11.84 -6.98 -2.39
C THR A 28 -10.79 -8.04 -2.70
N ALA A 29 -9.85 -8.23 -1.78
CA ALA A 29 -8.79 -9.21 -1.83
C ALA A 29 -9.37 -10.63 -1.86
N ALA A 30 -8.75 -11.50 -2.65
CA ALA A 30 -9.06 -12.92 -2.64
C ALA A 30 -8.73 -13.52 -1.25
N PRO A 31 -9.40 -14.62 -0.83
CA PRO A 31 -9.09 -15.29 0.43
C PRO A 31 -7.66 -15.83 0.51
N THR A 32 -6.98 -15.97 -0.63
CA THR A 32 -5.57 -16.37 -0.73
C THR A 32 -4.60 -15.21 -0.74
N ALA A 33 -5.08 -13.96 -0.72
CA ALA A 33 -4.22 -12.79 -0.74
C ALA A 33 -3.42 -12.70 0.57
N THR A 34 -2.18 -12.28 0.47
CA THR A 34 -1.24 -12.26 1.60
C THR A 34 -0.65 -10.89 1.86
N THR A 35 -0.23 -10.66 3.10
CA THR A 35 0.63 -9.53 3.46
C THR A 35 2.08 -9.85 3.20
N VAL A 36 2.92 -8.84 2.98
CA VAL A 36 4.38 -9.01 2.97
C VAL A 36 4.87 -9.13 4.42
N PRO A 37 5.49 -10.23 4.88
CA PRO A 37 5.84 -10.35 6.30
C PRO A 37 6.92 -9.36 6.74
N SER A 38 7.96 -9.19 5.92
CA SER A 38 9.05 -8.26 6.18
C SER A 38 9.75 -7.82 4.89
N LEU A 39 10.16 -6.54 4.84
CA LEU A 39 10.94 -5.96 3.74
C LEU A 39 11.66 -4.69 4.21
N ASN A 40 12.91 -4.48 3.80
CA ASN A 40 13.69 -3.24 4.09
C ASN A 40 13.74 -2.85 5.58
N GLY A 41 13.72 -3.82 6.49
CA GLY A 41 13.68 -3.59 7.94
C GLY A 41 12.29 -3.20 8.48
N TYR A 42 11.26 -3.25 7.65
CA TYR A 42 9.87 -3.15 8.08
C TYR A 42 9.28 -4.54 8.27
N THR A 43 8.37 -4.68 9.23
CA THR A 43 7.56 -5.89 9.46
C THR A 43 6.09 -5.52 9.43
N PHE A 44 5.25 -6.41 8.91
CA PHE A 44 3.80 -6.24 9.00
C PHE A 44 3.37 -6.16 10.47
N ALA A 45 2.65 -5.10 10.81
CA ALA A 45 2.27 -4.73 12.16
C ALA A 45 0.76 -4.81 12.40
N GLY A 46 0.00 -5.38 11.46
CA GLY A 46 -1.43 -5.61 11.58
C GLY A 46 -2.30 -4.67 10.74
N CYS A 47 -3.61 -4.80 10.94
CA CYS A 47 -4.61 -3.92 10.35
C CYS A 47 -5.08 -2.91 11.40
N TRP A 48 -5.10 -1.63 11.07
CA TRP A 48 -5.41 -0.55 12.00
C TRP A 48 -6.49 0.36 11.43
N ASN A 49 -7.27 1.05 12.26
CA ASN A 49 -8.22 2.05 11.75
C ASN A 49 -7.51 3.33 11.27
N GLU A 50 -8.12 3.99 10.30
CA GLU A 50 -7.85 5.39 9.98
C GLU A 50 -8.51 6.31 11.03
N THR A 51 -7.99 7.54 11.20
CA THR A 51 -8.43 8.49 12.24
C THR A 51 -9.01 9.79 11.68
N ASP A 52 -9.00 10.01 10.36
CA ASP A 52 -9.52 11.22 9.73
C ASP A 52 -11.04 11.42 9.91
N ARG A 53 -11.78 10.33 10.12
CA ARG A 53 -13.22 10.33 10.41
C ARG A 53 -13.55 10.28 11.91
N LEU A 54 -12.55 10.26 12.79
CA LEU A 54 -12.76 10.31 14.24
C LEU A 54 -12.81 11.76 14.72
N THR A 55 -13.78 12.08 15.58
CA THR A 55 -13.92 13.43 16.14
C THR A 55 -12.71 13.79 17.00
N GLU A 56 -12.23 12.82 17.77
CA GLU A 56 -11.05 12.90 18.63
C GLU A 56 -9.77 13.07 17.81
N GLY A 57 -9.74 12.52 16.59
CA GLY A 57 -8.64 12.68 15.64
C GLY A 57 -8.56 14.07 15.01
N GLY A 58 -9.57 14.92 15.18
CA GLY A 58 -9.57 16.30 14.68
C GLY A 58 -9.45 16.40 13.15
N GLY A 59 -9.87 15.36 12.41
CA GLY A 59 -9.70 15.27 10.96
C GLY A 59 -8.30 14.84 10.49
N ALA A 60 -7.41 14.52 11.42
CA ALA A 60 -6.05 14.10 11.09
C ALA A 60 -5.99 12.60 10.81
N ARG A 61 -5.18 12.21 9.81
CA ARG A 61 -4.94 10.80 9.49
C ARG A 61 -4.09 10.09 10.56
N ALA A 62 -4.12 8.77 10.53
CA ALA A 62 -3.35 7.88 11.37
C ALA A 62 -1.86 8.03 11.10
N LEU A 63 -1.49 8.24 9.83
CA LEU A 63 -0.13 8.55 9.38
C LEU A 63 -0.13 9.89 8.63
N GLN A 64 0.60 10.88 9.14
CA GLN A 64 0.50 12.28 8.69
C GLN A 64 1.78 12.80 8.01
N GLY A 65 2.64 11.92 7.54
CA GLY A 65 3.87 12.31 6.85
C GLY A 65 3.74 12.27 5.33
N ASN A 66 4.79 11.83 4.64
CA ASN A 66 4.84 11.76 3.19
C ASN A 66 3.83 10.75 2.63
N THR A 67 3.19 11.08 1.52
CA THR A 67 2.23 10.20 0.86
C THR A 67 2.54 10.06 -0.62
N THR A 68 2.09 8.96 -1.21
CA THR A 68 2.04 8.76 -2.65
C THR A 68 0.87 7.85 -3.00
N ALA A 69 0.45 7.86 -4.26
CA ALA A 69 -0.57 6.93 -4.73
C ALA A 69 -0.29 6.47 -6.16
N SER A 70 -0.52 5.19 -6.42
CA SER A 70 -0.22 4.57 -7.72
C SER A 70 -1.24 3.50 -8.08
N ASN A 71 -1.65 3.44 -9.35
CA ASN A 71 -2.49 2.35 -9.86
C ASN A 71 -1.70 1.03 -10.00
N THR A 72 -0.40 1.05 -9.75
CA THR A 72 0.46 -0.14 -9.67
C THR A 72 1.04 -0.33 -8.27
N LEU A 73 0.40 0.24 -7.24
CA LEU A 73 0.88 0.11 -5.86
C LEU A 73 0.90 -1.35 -5.42
N THR A 74 1.99 -1.73 -4.76
CA THR A 74 2.17 -2.98 -3.99
C THR A 74 2.71 -2.64 -2.60
N PRO A 75 2.63 -3.55 -1.61
CA PRO A 75 3.23 -3.34 -0.30
C PRO A 75 4.73 -3.08 -0.42
N SER A 76 5.41 -3.83 -1.30
CA SER A 76 6.84 -3.64 -1.57
C SER A 76 7.18 -2.23 -2.04
N SER A 77 6.39 -1.67 -2.96
CA SER A 77 6.59 -0.31 -3.47
C SER A 77 6.38 0.76 -2.39
N CYS A 78 5.37 0.58 -1.51
CA CYS A 78 5.09 1.52 -0.43
C CYS A 78 6.18 1.50 0.65
N ILE A 79 6.55 0.30 1.11
CA ILE A 79 7.63 0.11 2.09
C ILE A 79 8.95 0.69 1.56
N SER A 80 9.27 0.43 0.28
CA SER A 80 10.46 0.99 -0.35
C SER A 80 10.42 2.51 -0.46
N PHE A 81 9.27 3.10 -0.78
CA PHE A 81 9.08 4.55 -0.76
C PHE A 81 9.39 5.13 0.63
N CYS A 82 8.74 4.63 1.68
CA CYS A 82 8.97 5.10 3.05
C CYS A 82 10.42 4.87 3.54
N ALA A 83 11.04 3.76 3.16
CA ALA A 83 12.45 3.46 3.45
C ALA A 83 13.43 4.37 2.70
N SER A 84 13.05 4.88 1.52
CA SER A 84 13.90 5.73 0.68
C SER A 84 13.98 7.19 1.14
N LEU A 85 13.00 7.64 1.94
CA LEU A 85 12.97 8.99 2.50
C LEU A 85 14.23 9.27 3.34
N LYS A 86 14.58 10.55 3.48
CA LYS A 86 15.79 11.01 4.20
C LYS A 86 15.39 12.04 5.25
N PRO A 87 15.23 11.67 6.53
CA PRO A 87 15.41 10.31 7.08
C PRO A 87 14.29 9.34 6.68
N ALA A 88 14.58 8.04 6.71
CA ALA A 88 13.56 7.01 6.51
C ALA A 88 12.54 7.07 7.65
N THR A 89 11.26 6.92 7.34
CA THR A 89 10.20 6.98 8.34
C THR A 89 10.12 5.69 9.18
N SER A 90 9.37 5.73 10.28
CA SER A 90 9.19 4.57 11.17
C SER A 90 8.04 3.67 10.74
N PHE A 91 7.03 4.24 10.06
CA PHE A 91 5.84 3.53 9.62
C PHE A 91 5.63 3.70 8.12
N ALA A 92 5.10 2.64 7.51
CA ALA A 92 4.49 2.63 6.19
C ALA A 92 3.07 2.07 6.32
N GLY A 93 2.09 2.69 5.69
CA GLY A 93 0.69 2.27 5.71
C GLY A 93 0.12 2.25 4.31
N LEU A 94 -0.63 1.21 3.99
CA LEU A 94 -1.35 1.08 2.74
C LEU A 94 -2.85 1.22 2.96
N GLU A 95 -3.51 1.99 2.10
CA GLU A 95 -4.95 2.22 2.12
C GLU A 95 -5.52 2.17 0.69
N TYR A 96 -6.81 1.84 0.57
CA TYR A 96 -7.57 1.91 -0.68
C TYR A 96 -6.92 1.24 -1.91
N GLY A 97 -6.10 0.19 -1.71
CA GLY A 97 -5.44 -0.57 -2.79
C GLY A 97 -4.36 0.18 -3.57
N ARG A 98 -4.26 1.50 -3.41
CA ARG A 98 -3.42 2.38 -4.23
C ARG A 98 -2.70 3.47 -3.47
N GLU A 99 -3.02 3.68 -2.21
CA GLU A 99 -2.47 4.78 -1.40
C GLU A 99 -1.39 4.28 -0.45
N CYS A 100 -0.35 5.08 -0.30
CA CYS A 100 0.77 4.81 0.57
C CYS A 100 1.04 6.02 1.46
N TYR A 101 1.19 5.78 2.75
CA TYR A 101 1.41 6.78 3.78
C TYR A 101 2.66 6.42 4.57
N CYS A 102 3.54 7.39 4.76
CA CYS A 102 4.78 7.25 5.53
C CYS A 102 4.74 8.23 6.70
N SER A 103 5.12 7.81 7.89
CA SER A 103 5.18 8.71 9.05
C SER A 103 6.16 8.20 10.09
N ASN A 104 6.70 9.11 10.91
CA ASN A 104 7.42 8.74 12.13
C ASN A 104 6.48 8.56 13.33
N TYR A 105 5.21 8.96 13.17
CA TYR A 105 4.20 8.94 14.22
C TYR A 105 2.97 8.19 13.73
N LEU A 106 2.45 7.33 14.60
CA LEU A 106 1.13 6.73 14.47
C LEU A 106 0.19 7.47 15.43
N SER A 107 -0.99 7.87 14.95
CA SER A 107 -1.97 8.59 15.76
C SER A 107 -2.35 7.79 17.03
N PRO A 108 -2.46 8.43 18.21
CA PRO A 108 -2.81 7.75 19.45
C PRO A 108 -4.28 7.26 19.47
N PHE A 109 -5.09 7.68 18.50
CA PHE A 109 -6.48 7.23 18.33
C PHE A 109 -6.62 6.01 17.42
N THR A 110 -5.50 5.40 17.05
CA THR A 110 -5.49 4.15 16.31
C THR A 110 -5.62 2.96 17.27
N VAL A 111 -6.33 1.94 16.81
CA VAL A 111 -6.50 0.66 17.45
C VAL A 111 -6.29 -0.44 16.41
N GLU A 112 -5.68 -1.53 16.84
CA GLU A 112 -5.56 -2.72 16.00
C GLU A 112 -6.95 -3.34 15.80
N LEU A 113 -7.25 -3.70 14.56
CA LEU A 113 -8.49 -4.30 14.13
C LEU A 113 -8.27 -5.75 13.71
N ASN A 114 -9.36 -6.48 13.47
CA ASN A 114 -9.27 -7.77 12.80
C ASN A 114 -8.61 -7.61 11.42
N ALA A 115 -7.69 -8.52 11.08
CA ALA A 115 -7.02 -8.54 9.78
C ALA A 115 -8.01 -8.53 8.60
N SER A 116 -9.21 -9.09 8.76
CA SER A 116 -10.27 -9.10 7.73
C SER A 116 -10.81 -7.71 7.38
N MET A 117 -10.51 -6.67 8.15
CA MET A 117 -10.90 -5.29 7.84
C MET A 117 -9.98 -4.68 6.76
N CYS A 118 -8.73 -5.13 6.70
CA CYS A 118 -7.80 -4.80 5.62
C CYS A 118 -7.97 -5.83 4.51
N ASN A 119 -9.04 -5.67 3.73
CA ASN A 119 -9.50 -6.63 2.74
C ASN A 119 -9.44 -6.10 1.31
N PHE A 120 -8.70 -5.03 1.03
CA PHE A 120 -8.55 -4.53 -0.34
C PHE A 120 -7.30 -5.10 -0.99
N ALA A 121 -7.47 -5.55 -2.22
CA ALA A 121 -6.39 -6.00 -3.07
C ALA A 121 -5.52 -4.81 -3.49
N CYS A 122 -4.22 -5.03 -3.61
CA CYS A 122 -3.32 -4.05 -4.19
C CYS A 122 -3.58 -3.90 -5.69
N ASN A 123 -3.70 -2.66 -6.19
CA ASN A 123 -3.93 -2.41 -7.61
C ASN A 123 -2.78 -2.92 -8.49
N GLY A 124 -1.54 -2.91 -7.98
CA GLY A 124 -0.38 -3.46 -8.67
C GLY A 124 -0.22 -4.98 -8.57
N ASN A 125 -0.91 -5.63 -7.62
CA ASN A 125 -0.85 -7.08 -7.42
C ASN A 125 -2.06 -7.57 -6.60
N ALA A 126 -3.06 -8.13 -7.26
CA ALA A 126 -4.29 -8.56 -6.61
C ALA A 126 -4.12 -9.75 -5.63
N SER A 127 -2.94 -10.37 -5.56
CA SER A 127 -2.60 -11.41 -4.58
C SER A 127 -2.06 -10.83 -3.27
N GLU A 128 -1.97 -9.51 -3.14
CA GLU A 128 -1.47 -8.82 -1.96
C GLU A 128 -2.53 -7.89 -1.36
N ILE A 129 -2.43 -7.67 -0.05
CA ILE A 129 -3.34 -6.80 0.71
C ILE A 129 -2.78 -5.38 0.81
N CYS A 130 -3.60 -4.38 0.51
CA CYS A 130 -3.26 -2.95 0.52
C CYS A 130 -4.32 -2.10 1.26
N GLY A 131 -4.56 -2.45 2.53
CA GLY A 131 -5.50 -1.74 3.41
C GLY A 131 -6.95 -2.16 3.21
N GLY A 132 -7.86 -1.26 3.54
CA GLY A 132 -9.30 -1.41 3.36
C GLY A 132 -9.98 -0.05 3.38
N GLU A 133 -11.31 -0.05 3.50
CA GLU A 133 -12.06 1.20 3.64
C GLU A 133 -11.87 1.78 5.05
N GLY A 134 -11.17 2.92 5.16
CA GLY A 134 -10.87 3.54 6.45
C GLY A 134 -9.99 2.68 7.35
N THR A 135 -9.19 1.78 6.77
CA THR A 135 -8.28 0.90 7.51
C THR A 135 -6.94 0.74 6.79
N ILE A 136 -5.88 0.66 7.58
CA ILE A 136 -4.50 0.73 7.14
C ILE A 136 -3.82 -0.62 7.38
N SER A 137 -3.26 -1.19 6.32
CA SER A 137 -2.28 -2.26 6.46
C SER A 137 -0.95 -1.65 6.90
N LEU A 138 -0.64 -1.75 8.19
CA LEU A 138 0.48 -1.06 8.81
C LEU A 138 1.74 -1.90 8.80
N TYR A 139 2.86 -1.26 8.51
CA TYR A 139 4.20 -1.81 8.59
C TYR A 139 5.04 -0.93 9.51
N ASN A 140 5.75 -1.53 10.44
CA ASN A 140 6.63 -0.84 11.37
C ASN A 140 8.08 -1.18 11.06
N LYS A 141 8.94 -0.17 11.02
CA LYS A 141 10.39 -0.32 10.91
C LYS A 141 10.93 -0.88 12.22
N THR A 142 11.10 -2.19 12.28
CA THR A 142 11.94 -2.82 13.30
C THR A 142 13.38 -2.47 12.95
N GLY A 143 13.92 -1.39 13.52
CA GLY A 143 15.36 -1.14 13.45
C GLY A 143 16.10 -2.41 13.83
N ASP A 144 17.18 -2.76 13.11
CA ASP A 144 17.94 -4.01 13.24
C ASP A 144 17.97 -4.49 14.70
N VAL A 145 16.99 -5.33 15.05
CA VAL A 145 16.94 -5.95 16.36
C VAL A 145 18.03 -7.00 16.31
N LYS A 146 19.27 -6.56 16.56
CA LYS A 146 20.24 -7.42 17.21
C LYS A 146 19.52 -7.90 18.46
N SER A 147 19.28 -9.20 18.48
CA SER A 147 18.57 -9.92 19.51
C SER A 147 19.30 -9.81 20.85
N GLU A 148 19.26 -8.66 21.48
CA GLU A 148 19.66 -8.48 22.88
C GLU A 148 18.41 -8.08 23.66
N GLY A 149 17.59 -9.09 24.00
CA GLY A 149 16.86 -9.10 25.27
C GLY A 149 15.53 -8.34 25.39
N VAL A 150 14.89 -7.85 24.32
CA VAL A 150 13.54 -7.27 24.47
C VAL A 150 12.50 -8.41 24.58
N ARG A 151 12.12 -8.74 25.82
CA ARG A 151 10.95 -9.56 26.09
C ARG A 151 9.70 -8.79 25.65
N ILE A 152 9.16 -9.12 24.48
CA ILE A 152 7.79 -8.73 24.13
C ILE A 152 6.88 -9.46 25.12
N GLY A 153 6.31 -8.73 26.07
CA GLY A 153 5.35 -9.26 27.02
C GLY A 153 4.11 -9.72 26.27
N LYS A 154 4.02 -11.02 25.95
CA LYS A 154 2.77 -11.68 25.62
C LYS A 154 1.93 -11.65 26.90
N GLY A 155 1.03 -10.69 26.99
CA GLY A 155 0.01 -10.65 28.04
C GLY A 155 -0.76 -11.96 28.02
N ALA A 156 -0.54 -12.78 29.04
CA ALA A 156 -1.44 -13.84 29.41
C ALA A 156 -2.62 -13.21 30.16
N GLY A 157 -3.83 -13.53 29.74
CA GLY A 157 -5.07 -13.20 30.42
C GLY A 157 -6.23 -13.64 29.54
N ALA A 158 -7.28 -14.28 30.04
CA ALA A 158 -7.57 -14.86 31.35
C ALA A 158 -8.59 -15.98 31.11
#